data_AF-A0A8J9UQA0-F1
#
_entry.id   AF-A0A8J9UQA0-F1
#
_cell.length_a   1.000
_cell.length_b   1.000
_cell.length_c   1.000
_cell.angle_alpha   90.00
_cell.angle_beta   90.00
_cell.angle_gamma   90.00
#
_symmetry.space_group_name_H-M   'P 1'
#
loop_
_entity.id
_entity.type
_entity.pdbx_description
1 polymer ?
#
loop_
_entity_poly.entity_id
_entity_poly.type
_entity_poly.pdbx_seq_one_letter_code
_entity_poly.pdbx_strand_id
1 'polypeptide(L)'
;MEAQSEDTPKPSLPLILISAYDLASANALISEITNNSIKNTKETSKESHGCVWQIVNKYYQVDVELYPVADSDTLPPSLTERLEAHIIYITDDEELSNGKIRF
;
A
#
# COMPACT_ATOMS: atom_id res chain seq x y z
N MET A 1 -36.44 -20.01 14.71
CA MET A 1 -35.10 -20.41 14.26
C MET A 1 -34.59 -19.27 13.40
N GLU A 2 -33.89 -18.33 14.01
CA GLU A 2 -33.28 -17.21 13.30
C GLU A 2 -31.87 -17.64 12.90
N ALA A 3 -31.56 -17.52 11.60
CA ALA A 3 -30.24 -17.83 11.07
C ALA A 3 -29.24 -16.79 11.61
N GLN A 4 -28.28 -17.25 12.41
CA GLN A 4 -27.14 -16.45 12.81
C GLN A 4 -26.25 -16.26 11.57
N SER A 5 -26.22 -15.03 11.04
CA SER A 5 -25.20 -14.62 10.08
C SER A 5 -23.87 -14.63 10.81
N GLU A 6 -23.04 -15.63 10.51
CA GLU A 6 -21.69 -15.78 11.01
C GLU A 6 -20.84 -14.64 10.42
N ASP A 7 -20.74 -13.53 11.16
CA ASP A 7 -19.88 -12.38 10.84
C ASP A 7 -18.43 -12.78 11.11
N THR A 8 -17.90 -13.64 10.26
CA THR A 8 -16.48 -13.95 10.24
C THR A 8 -15.73 -12.70 9.77
N PRO A 9 -14.75 -12.19 10.53
CA PRO A 9 -13.97 -11.06 10.08
C PRO A 9 -13.30 -11.45 8.77
N LYS A 10 -13.65 -10.76 7.67
CA LYS A 10 -12.96 -10.95 6.40
C LYS A 10 -11.46 -10.75 6.66
N PRO A 11 -10.60 -11.72 6.31
CA PRO A 11 -9.17 -11.56 6.50
C PRO A 11 -8.72 -10.31 5.76
N SER A 12 -8.18 -9.34 6.50
CA SER A 12 -7.64 -8.12 5.92
C SER A 12 -6.34 -8.46 5.18
N LEU A 13 -6.12 -7.82 4.03
CA LEU A 13 -4.89 -8.04 3.28
C LEU A 13 -3.69 -7.44 4.02
N PRO A 14 -2.51 -8.09 3.97
CA PRO A 14 -1.23 -7.49 4.35
C PRO A 14 -1.04 -6.14 3.66
N LEU A 15 -0.55 -5.14 4.38
CA LEU A 15 -0.35 -3.80 3.83
C LEU A 15 1.13 -3.51 3.62
N ILE A 16 1.46 -3.00 2.44
CA ILE A 16 2.76 -2.43 2.12
C ILE A 16 2.59 -0.92 1.91
N LEU A 17 3.25 -0.14 2.75
CA LEU A 17 3.34 1.31 2.59
C LEU A 17 4.41 1.67 1.58
N ILE A 18 4.13 2.61 0.69
CA ILE A 18 5.08 3.16 -0.27
C ILE A 18 5.15 4.67 -0.04
N SER A 19 6.26 5.14 0.52
CA SER A 19 6.50 6.57 0.70
C SER A 19 7.46 7.11 -0.34
N ALA A 20 7.24 8.37 -0.73
CA ALA A 20 8.14 9.16 -1.55
C ALA A 20 8.01 10.63 -1.16
N TYR A 21 8.88 11.49 -1.68
CA TYR A 21 8.78 12.94 -1.49
C TYR A 21 7.38 13.49 -1.85
N ASP A 22 6.81 12.99 -2.96
CA ASP A 22 5.48 13.35 -3.41
C ASP A 22 4.65 12.13 -3.82
N LEU A 23 3.32 12.31 -3.81
CA LEU A 23 2.37 11.23 -4.08
C LEU A 23 2.45 10.72 -5.54
N ALA A 24 2.86 11.56 -6.50
CA ALA A 24 2.99 11.12 -7.88
C ALA A 24 4.18 10.17 -8.04
N SER A 25 5.30 10.44 -7.35
CA SER A 25 6.46 9.56 -7.29
C SER A 25 6.12 8.20 -6.65
N ALA A 26 5.39 8.20 -5.53
CA ALA A 26 4.92 6.95 -4.90
C ALA A 26 4.02 6.12 -5.83
N ASN A 27 3.08 6.77 -6.53
CA ASN A 27 2.20 6.10 -7.49
C ASN A 27 2.92 5.62 -8.76
N ALA A 28 3.94 6.35 -9.20
CA ALA A 28 4.79 5.93 -10.31
C ALA A 28 5.51 4.62 -9.96
N LEU A 29 6.10 4.54 -8.76
CA LEU A 29 6.72 3.32 -8.27
C LEU A 29 5.71 2.17 -8.16
N ILE A 30 4.50 2.42 -7.63
CA ILE A 30 3.41 1.41 -7.60
C ILE A 30 3.13 0.89 -9.01
N SER A 31 3.00 1.77 -9.99
CA SER A 31 2.70 1.39 -11.36
C SER A 31 3.81 0.54 -11.98
N GLU A 32 5.07 0.88 -11.66
CA GLU A 32 6.26 0.13 -12.09
C GLU A 32 6.32 -1.27 -11.47
N ILE A 33 6.24 -1.39 -10.14
CA ILE A 33 6.35 -2.70 -9.46
C ILE A 33 5.17 -3.63 -9.76
N THR A 34 4.00 -3.05 -10.04
CA THR A 34 2.81 -3.83 -10.39
C THR A 34 2.74 -4.16 -11.89
N ASN A 35 3.64 -3.63 -12.74
CA ASN A 35 3.61 -3.80 -14.20
C ASN A 35 2.23 -3.50 -14.81
N ASN A 36 1.46 -2.56 -14.25
CA ASN A 36 0.05 -2.31 -14.57
C ASN A 36 -0.90 -3.53 -14.40
N SER A 37 -0.45 -4.62 -13.79
CA SER A 37 -1.25 -5.80 -13.43
C SER A 37 -2.02 -5.54 -12.13
N ILE A 38 -2.67 -4.39 -12.03
CA ILE A 38 -3.50 -4.03 -10.89
C ILE A 38 -4.83 -4.76 -11.05
N LYS A 39 -5.18 -5.62 -10.08
CA LYS A 39 -6.56 -6.07 -9.93
C LYS A 39 -7.32 -4.88 -9.37
N ASN A 40 -7.89 -4.06 -10.25
CA ASN A 40 -8.85 -3.05 -9.86
C ASN A 40 -10.04 -3.77 -9.25
N THR A 41 -10.11 -3.83 -7.92
CA THR A 41 -11.27 -4.32 -7.19
C THR A 41 -12.40 -3.32 -7.45
N LYS A 42 -13.08 -3.47 -8.59
CA LYS A 42 -14.37 -2.84 -8.80
C LYS A 42 -15.32 -3.39 -7.73
N GLU A 43 -16.04 -2.48 -7.10
CA GLU A 43 -17.15 -2.74 -6.16
C GLU A 43 -16.65 -3.13 -4.77
N THR A 44 -16.39 -2.20 -3.86
CA THR A 44 -17.42 -1.54 -3.06
C THR A 44 -16.76 -0.52 -2.11
N SER A 45 -17.53 0.51 -1.73
CA SER A 45 -17.20 1.60 -0.80
C SER A 45 -16.11 2.59 -1.22
N LYS A 46 -16.56 3.84 -1.37
CA LYS A 46 -15.79 5.08 -1.23
C LYS A 46 -14.80 4.92 -0.05
N GLU A 47 -13.50 5.17 -0.28
CA GLU A 47 -12.36 5.24 0.69
C GLU A 47 -11.23 4.22 0.50
N SER A 48 -11.31 3.25 -0.41
CA SER A 48 -10.19 2.34 -0.66
C SER A 48 -9.10 2.99 -1.53
N HIS A 49 -8.18 3.74 -0.91
CA HIS A 49 -6.96 4.26 -1.53
C HIS A 49 -5.89 3.19 -1.80
N GLY A 50 -6.21 1.90 -1.63
CA GLY A 50 -5.27 0.79 -1.74
C GLY A 50 -5.32 0.07 -3.09
N CYS A 51 -4.17 -0.03 -3.76
CA CYS A 51 -4.00 -0.88 -4.94
C CYS A 51 -3.67 -2.31 -4.50
N VAL A 52 -4.39 -3.33 -4.95
CA VAL A 52 -4.04 -4.72 -4.63
C VAL A 52 -2.99 -5.25 -5.61
N TRP A 53 -1.84 -5.65 -5.08
CA TRP A 53 -0.77 -6.30 -5.83
C TRP A 53 -0.66 -7.77 -5.47
N GLN A 54 -0.50 -8.62 -6.47
CA GLN A 54 -0.30 -10.05 -6.29
C GLN A 54 1.18 -10.39 -6.38
N ILE A 55 1.81 -10.65 -5.24
CA ILE A 55 3.19 -11.09 -5.17
C ILE A 55 3.22 -12.59 -5.43
N VAL A 56 3.95 -12.99 -6.48
CA VAL A 56 4.11 -14.39 -6.88
C VAL A 56 5.59 -14.75 -6.89
N ASN A 57 5.95 -15.83 -6.21
CA ASN A 57 7.26 -16.45 -6.36
C ASN A 57 7.10 -17.98 -6.53
N LYS A 58 8.23 -18.72 -6.60
CA LYS A 58 8.22 -20.18 -6.78
C LYS A 58 7.49 -20.95 -5.66
N TYR A 59 7.37 -20.36 -4.48
CA TYR A 59 6.93 -21.03 -3.26
C TYR A 59 5.52 -20.61 -2.81
N TYR A 60 5.08 -19.40 -3.13
CA TYR A 60 3.79 -18.87 -2.71
C TYR A 60 3.26 -17.77 -3.64
N GLN A 61 1.97 -17.50 -3.47
CA GLN A 61 1.24 -16.41 -4.08
C GLN A 61 0.45 -15.72 -2.97
N VAL A 62 0.55 -14.40 -2.88
CA VAL A 62 -0.13 -13.60 -1.85
C VAL A 62 -0.64 -12.30 -2.46
N ASP A 63 -1.87 -11.92 -2.11
CA ASP A 63 -2.44 -10.62 -2.44
C ASP A 63 -2.12 -9.65 -1.28
N VAL A 64 -1.56 -8.49 -1.61
CA VAL A 64 -1.22 -7.43 -0.65
C VAL A 64 -1.86 -6.12 -1.08
N GLU A 65 -2.15 -5.26 -0.13
CA GLU A 65 -2.63 -3.89 -0.36
C GLU A 65 -1.43 -2.94 -0.37
N LEU A 66 -1.32 -2.12 -1.41
CA LEU A 66 -0.31 -1.09 -1.56
C LEU A 66 -0.93 0.27 -1.22
N TYR A 67 -0.30 1.02 -0.33
CA TYR A 67 -0.77 2.32 0.08
C TYR A 67 0.29 3.39 -0.19
N PRO A 68 0.04 4.37 -1.08
CA PRO A 68 0.97 5.46 -1.35
C PRO A 68 0.88 6.57 -0.31
N VAL A 69 2.02 7.14 0.07
CA VAL A 69 2.14 8.26 1.02
C VAL A 69 3.20 9.25 0.53
N ALA A 70 2.92 10.56 0.63
CA ALA A 70 3.96 11.57 0.51
C ALA A 70 4.62 11.84 1.87
N ASP A 71 5.87 12.31 1.90
CA ASP A 71 6.60 12.62 3.14
C ASP A 71 5.88 13.61 4.08
N SER A 72 5.03 14.48 3.52
CA SER A 72 4.21 15.43 4.30
C SER A 72 2.92 14.85 4.86
N ASP A 73 2.53 13.64 4.46
CA ASP A 73 1.23 13.07 4.80
C ASP A 73 1.26 12.32 6.14
N THR A 74 0.21 12.51 6.93
CA THR A 74 -0.01 11.72 8.15
C THR A 74 -0.73 10.42 7.83
N LEU A 75 -0.14 9.29 8.22
CA LEU A 75 -0.77 7.99 8.15
C LEU A 75 -1.98 7.90 9.09
N PRO A 76 -3.12 7.33 8.66
CA PRO A 76 -4.22 7.08 9.58
C PRO A 76 -3.83 5.98 10.58
N PRO A 77 -4.22 6.09 11.87
CA PRO A 77 -3.82 5.13 12.92
C PRO A 77 -4.25 3.69 12.66
N SER A 78 -5.33 3.50 11.90
CA SER A 78 -5.84 2.18 11.52
C SER A 78 -4.95 1.45 10.51
N LEU A 79 -4.08 2.17 9.80
CA LEU A 79 -3.15 1.59 8.83
C LEU A 79 -1.98 0.88 9.53
N THR A 80 -1.53 1.43 10.66
CA THR A 80 -0.35 0.93 11.40
C THR A 80 -0.53 -0.48 11.97
N GLU A 81 -1.76 -0.90 12.26
CA GLU A 81 -2.04 -2.25 12.78
C GLU A 81 -1.92 -3.35 11.70
N ARG A 82 -1.96 -2.97 10.42
CA ARG A 82 -1.92 -3.89 9.26
C ARG A 82 -0.61 -3.79 8.48
N LEU A 83 0.28 -2.88 8.87
CA LEU A 83 1.52 -2.56 8.16
C LEU A 83 2.52 -3.70 8.31
N GLU A 84 2.79 -4.39 7.21
CA GLU A 84 3.76 -5.51 7.18
C GLU A 84 5.10 -5.07 6.58
N ALA A 85 5.10 -4.05 5.72
CA ALA A 85 6.31 -3.53 5.11
C ALA A 85 6.18 -2.05 4.72
N HIS A 86 7.32 -1.38 4.62
CA HIS A 86 7.43 0.00 4.18
C HIS A 86 8.57 0.12 3.16
N ILE A 87 8.23 0.61 1.98
CA ILE A 87 9.15 0.93 0.88
C ILE A 87 9.29 2.45 0.84
N ILE A 88 10.53 2.93 0.90
CA ILE A 88 10.85 4.35 0.80
C ILE A 88 11.53 4.56 -0.56
N TYR A 89 10.90 5.36 -1.42
CA TYR A 89 11.44 5.74 -2.71
C TYR A 89 12.16 7.08 -2.58
N ILE A 90 13.45 7.08 -2.90
CA ILE A 90 14.32 8.25 -2.81
C ILE A 90 14.81 8.57 -4.22
N THR A 91 14.66 9.81 -4.64
CA THR A 91 15.12 10.31 -5.95
C THR A 91 16.46 11.03 -5.85
N ASP A 92 17.22 11.10 -6.94
CA ASP A 92 18.53 11.80 -6.98
C ASP A 92 18.41 13.28 -6.58
N ASP A 93 17.27 13.92 -6.83
CA ASP A 93 17.00 15.33 -6.46
C ASP A 93 16.79 15.51 -4.94
N GLU A 94 16.37 14.46 -4.23
CA GLU A 94 16.25 14.46 -2.76
C GLU A 94 17.62 14.33 -2.09
N GLU A 95 18.54 13.56 -2.68
CA GLU A 95 19.93 13.42 -2.20
C GLU A 95 20.67 14.77 -2.19
N LEU A 96 20.35 15.67 -3.13
CA LEU A 96 21.01 16.97 -3.28
C LEU A 96 20.45 18.05 -2.34
N SER A 97 19.20 17.90 -1.88
CA SER A 97 18.46 19.02 -1.30
C SER A 97 18.47 19.09 0.22
N ASN A 98 18.86 18.06 0.97
CA ASN A 98 19.21 18.17 2.39
C ASN A 98 19.82 16.88 2.94
N GLY A 99 21.07 16.92 3.41
CA GLY A 99 21.76 15.83 4.12
C GLY A 99 21.16 15.51 5.50
N LYS A 100 19.85 15.29 5.59
CA LYS A 100 19.15 14.88 6.79
C LYS A 100 17.96 14.00 6.43
N ILE A 101 18.25 12.73 6.15
CA ILE A 101 17.26 11.65 6.20
C ILE A 101 16.66 11.67 7.61
N ARG A 102 15.37 12.00 7.73
CA ARG A 102 14.63 11.93 8.99
C ARG A 102 13.81 10.64 8.97
N PHE A 103 14.21 9.71 9.83
CA PHE A 103 13.42 8.53 10.19
C PHE A 103 12.38 8.90 11.25
#